data_AF-A0AAD4DN45-F1
#
_entry.id   AF-A0AAD4DN45-F1
#
_cell.length_a   1.000
_cell.length_b   1.000
_cell.length_c   1.000
_cell.angle_alpha   90.00
_cell.angle_beta   90.00
_cell.angle_gamma   90.00
#
_symmetry.space_group_name_H-M   'P 1'
#
loop_
_entity.id
_entity.type
_entity.pdbx_description
1 polymer ?
#
loop_
_entity_poly.entity_id
_entity_poly.type
_entity_poly.pdbx_seq_one_letter_code
_entity_poly.pdbx_strand_id
1 'polypeptide(L)'
;SDYTFDCRCGALGNGHEVAGGQKTIRCDLCENWSHIACQRGGRASNLHPKAAFYCDGCSTQESKAPPTRNSRKATTKKKTTPLYTRLIAGKGALARLGKYWYPVRLIQSYDTVSLPASARNRVRWRVVWWRGCRFPSSLGSPPGDVEQGDLVDELWQDEAKRREIRLGEWIHSWDTPREEDLIQNFMSAEVSKELDDILLPHIASLQKLLDSPDLNQYGAEAYPVIDYILRSKKKPDGVGAYSIPFCGDISSHEYAKIARWFSENVPGASGQVEKWLGGMPLVHAFTLVVAHRKASDFEKRIEARNEEWNDSMLLKMAWADLMISYPTNSFVADVDLECLTALEARMFEDSEEAGPAGNQQWGLDAGQHHRRWNVYVGIPDEWVSARDYSESELEVRKTLPAPFDRYLTYVIDSAAPYSVITLMLHLWSLQTSYPKL
;
A
#
# COMPACT_ATOMS: atom_id res chain seq x y z
N SER A 1 13.25 -29.13 11.97
CA SER A 1 11.92 -29.45 11.44
C SER A 1 11.60 -28.39 10.42
N ASP A 2 11.51 -28.78 9.16
CA ASP A 2 11.18 -27.85 8.08
C ASP A 2 9.75 -27.34 8.34
N TYR A 3 9.59 -26.03 8.47
CA TYR A 3 8.29 -25.41 8.61
C TYR A 3 8.09 -24.42 7.47
N THR A 4 6.88 -24.39 6.93
CA THR A 4 6.52 -23.48 5.85
C THR A 4 6.46 -22.05 6.39
N PHE A 5 7.33 -21.20 5.88
CA PHE A 5 7.29 -19.76 6.09
C PHE A 5 6.56 -19.13 4.89
N ASP A 6 5.44 -18.47 5.17
CA ASP A 6 4.59 -17.81 4.20
C ASP A 6 4.09 -16.51 4.81
N CYS A 7 4.76 -15.43 4.45
CA CYS A 7 4.50 -14.11 5.02
C CYS A 7 3.93 -13.17 3.97
N ARG A 8 2.99 -12.32 4.39
CA ARG A 8 2.31 -11.32 3.54
C ARG A 8 3.26 -10.41 2.77
N CYS A 9 4.47 -10.18 3.28
CA CYS A 9 5.50 -9.41 2.59
C CYS A 9 6.23 -10.19 1.47
N GLY A 10 5.75 -11.39 1.09
CA GLY A 10 6.33 -12.23 0.04
C GLY A 10 7.54 -13.06 0.47
N ALA A 11 7.92 -12.99 1.75
CA ALA A 11 9.01 -13.82 2.26
C ALA A 11 8.52 -15.28 2.38
N LEU A 12 9.22 -16.18 1.68
CA LEU A 12 8.95 -17.62 1.62
C LEU A 12 10.19 -18.42 2.05
N GLY A 13 9.98 -19.60 2.65
CA GLY A 13 11.04 -20.61 2.76
C GLY A 13 10.80 -21.66 3.86
N ASN A 14 11.83 -22.45 4.16
CA ASN A 14 11.76 -23.68 4.96
C ASN A 14 12.53 -23.61 6.29
N GLY A 15 12.63 -22.42 6.90
CA GLY A 15 13.06 -22.24 8.29
C GLY A 15 14.56 -22.38 8.55
N HIS A 16 15.27 -21.25 8.50
CA HIS A 16 16.28 -20.75 9.46
C HIS A 16 16.81 -19.36 8.99
N GLU A 17 16.77 -19.08 7.68
CA GLU A 17 17.29 -17.84 7.08
C GLU A 17 16.24 -16.74 6.82
N VAL A 18 14.95 -17.10 6.74
CA VAL A 18 13.89 -16.20 6.21
C VAL A 18 13.35 -15.18 7.21
N ALA A 19 13.58 -15.39 8.52
CA ALA A 19 13.04 -14.51 9.56
C ALA A 19 13.71 -13.13 9.61
N GLY A 20 14.86 -12.93 8.95
CA GLY A 20 15.54 -11.62 8.89
C GLY A 20 15.81 -10.98 10.26
N GLY A 21 15.89 -11.79 11.33
CA GLY A 21 16.01 -11.32 12.71
C GLY A 21 14.76 -10.61 13.27
N GLN A 22 13.58 -10.80 12.68
CA GLN A 22 12.28 -10.33 13.18
C GLN A 22 11.56 -11.43 13.97
N LYS A 23 10.69 -11.05 14.92
CA LYS A 23 9.82 -12.01 15.61
C LYS A 23 8.78 -12.59 14.66
N THR A 24 8.56 -13.90 14.77
CA THR A 24 7.62 -14.66 13.95
C THR A 24 6.50 -15.25 14.79
N ILE A 25 5.40 -15.61 14.14
CA ILE A 25 4.24 -16.26 14.76
C ILE A 25 3.71 -17.34 13.80
N ARG A 26 3.23 -18.45 14.36
CA ARG A 26 2.62 -19.55 13.64
C ARG A 26 1.10 -19.46 13.69
N CYS A 27 0.44 -19.59 12.55
CA CYS A 27 -1.01 -19.72 12.48
C CYS A 27 -1.46 -21.05 13.08
N ASP A 28 -2.47 -21.06 13.93
CA ASP A 28 -3.02 -22.30 14.52
C ASP A 28 -3.94 -23.07 13.56
N LEU A 29 -4.34 -22.46 12.43
CA LEU A 29 -5.18 -23.12 11.42
C LEU A 29 -4.37 -23.71 10.25
N CYS A 30 -3.58 -22.88 9.55
CA CYS A 30 -2.80 -23.33 8.39
C CYS A 30 -1.35 -23.74 8.72
N GLU A 31 -0.93 -23.60 9.98
CA GLU A 31 0.42 -23.93 10.46
C GLU A 31 1.58 -23.15 9.81
N ASN A 32 1.30 -22.25 8.86
CA ASN A 32 2.29 -21.37 8.25
C ASN A 32 2.84 -20.34 9.27
N TRP A 33 4.14 -20.07 9.14
CA TRP A 33 4.83 -19.03 9.89
C TRP A 33 4.89 -17.73 9.13
N SER A 34 4.79 -16.61 9.85
CA SER A 34 4.89 -15.27 9.27
C SER A 34 5.52 -14.29 10.26
N HIS A 35 5.97 -13.13 9.78
CA HIS A 35 6.43 -12.05 10.65
C HIS A 35 5.27 -11.46 11.46
N ILE A 36 5.49 -11.24 12.77
CA ILE A 36 4.51 -10.57 13.64
C ILE A 36 4.17 -9.18 13.08
N ALA A 37 5.19 -8.43 12.64
CA ALA A 37 5.04 -7.07 12.12
C ALA A 37 4.36 -7.00 10.74
N CYS A 38 4.09 -8.14 10.09
CA CYS A 38 3.39 -8.19 8.81
C CYS A 38 1.90 -8.50 8.95
N GLN A 39 1.43 -8.80 10.16
CA GLN A 39 0.01 -9.03 10.44
C GLN A 39 -0.74 -7.70 10.60
N ARG A 40 -1.92 -7.60 9.97
CA ARG A 40 -2.69 -6.34 9.92
C ARG A 40 -2.94 -5.75 11.31
N GLY A 41 -2.75 -4.43 11.42
CA GLY A 41 -3.06 -3.64 12.62
C GLY A 41 -2.28 -4.05 13.88
N GLY A 42 -1.19 -4.80 13.73
CA GLY A 42 -0.39 -5.30 14.86
C GLY A 42 -1.08 -6.31 15.77
N ARG A 43 -2.15 -6.97 15.28
CA ARG A 43 -2.95 -7.95 16.04
C ARG A 43 -2.15 -9.11 16.63
N ALA A 44 -0.99 -9.43 16.06
CA ALA A 44 -0.08 -10.46 16.54
C ALA A 44 0.92 -9.98 17.62
N SER A 45 1.10 -8.67 17.81
CA SER A 45 2.24 -8.11 18.57
C SER A 45 2.21 -8.40 20.06
N ASN A 46 1.02 -8.46 20.67
CA ASN A 46 0.85 -8.55 22.12
C ASN A 46 0.02 -9.79 22.52
N LEU A 47 0.00 -10.81 21.67
CA LEU A 47 -0.69 -12.04 21.98
C LEU A 47 0.01 -12.73 23.16
N HIS A 48 -0.80 -13.20 24.10
CA HIS A 48 -0.30 -14.05 25.17
C HIS A 48 0.29 -15.33 24.55
N PRO A 49 1.37 -15.94 25.08
CA PRO A 49 1.98 -17.15 24.51
C PRO A 49 1.04 -18.37 24.35
N LYS A 50 -0.16 -18.32 24.94
CA LYS A 50 -1.20 -19.36 24.87
C LYS A 50 -2.44 -18.92 24.07
N ALA A 51 -2.46 -17.69 23.56
CA ALA A 51 -3.58 -17.20 22.79
C ALA A 51 -3.54 -17.84 21.39
N ALA A 52 -4.70 -18.27 20.90
CA ALA A 52 -4.82 -18.74 19.52
C ALA A 52 -4.58 -17.57 18.55
N PHE A 53 -3.92 -17.86 17.44
CA PHE A 53 -3.64 -16.90 16.37
C PHE A 53 -4.01 -17.48 15.00
N TYR A 54 -4.81 -16.72 14.26
CA TYR A 54 -5.19 -17.03 12.88
C TYR A 54 -4.62 -15.98 11.94
N CYS A 55 -3.86 -16.38 10.92
CA CYS A 55 -3.28 -15.47 9.94
C CYS A 55 -4.36 -14.76 9.10
N ASP A 56 -4.00 -13.69 8.38
CA ASP A 56 -5.00 -12.85 7.69
C ASP A 56 -5.74 -13.65 6.61
N GLY A 57 -5.05 -14.59 5.94
CA GLY A 57 -5.65 -15.48 4.93
C GLY A 57 -6.59 -16.56 5.50
N CYS A 58 -6.40 -16.95 6.77
CA CYS A 58 -7.30 -17.87 7.49
C CYS A 58 -8.47 -17.13 8.14
N SER A 59 -8.23 -15.91 8.64
CA SER A 59 -9.23 -15.11 9.37
C SER A 59 -10.42 -14.71 8.50
N THR A 60 -10.23 -14.58 7.18
CA THR A 60 -11.30 -14.31 6.21
C THR A 60 -12.21 -15.52 5.97
N GLN A 61 -11.69 -16.75 6.14
CA GLN A 61 -12.47 -17.99 5.98
C GLN A 61 -13.34 -18.30 7.21
N GLU A 62 -12.96 -17.84 8.40
CA GLU A 62 -13.74 -17.99 9.65
C GLU A 62 -14.67 -16.80 9.95
N SER A 63 -15.33 -16.22 8.94
CA SER A 63 -16.41 -15.25 9.15
C SER A 63 -17.70 -15.90 9.72
N LYS A 64 -17.56 -16.59 10.86
CA LYS A 64 -18.58 -16.86 11.87
C LYS A 64 -18.01 -16.67 13.28
N ALA A 65 -17.27 -15.59 13.52
CA ALA A 65 -17.13 -15.07 14.88
C ALA A 65 -18.39 -14.27 15.23
N PRO A 66 -18.99 -14.47 16.42
CA PRO A 66 -20.26 -13.84 16.78
C PRO A 66 -20.11 -12.32 16.88
N PRO A 67 -21.18 -11.56 16.63
CA PRO A 67 -21.14 -10.11 16.64
C PRO A 67 -20.60 -9.64 18.00
N THR A 68 -19.52 -8.86 17.97
CA THR A 68 -19.03 -8.17 19.15
C THR A 68 -20.18 -7.35 19.72
N ARG A 69 -20.65 -7.82 20.87
CA ARG A 69 -21.75 -7.33 21.67
C ARG A 69 -21.75 -5.80 21.74
N ASN A 70 -22.83 -5.20 21.26
CA ASN A 70 -23.18 -3.78 21.42
C ASN A 70 -22.84 -3.29 22.84
N SER A 71 -21.74 -2.54 22.99
CA SER A 71 -21.54 -1.71 24.18
C SER A 71 -22.16 -0.35 23.89
N ARG A 72 -23.31 -0.10 24.52
CA ARG A 72 -23.95 1.22 24.59
C ARG A 72 -22.90 2.29 24.88
N LYS A 73 -22.78 3.30 24.00
CA LYS A 73 -21.90 4.48 24.18
C LYS A 73 -22.33 5.23 25.45
N ALA A 74 -21.63 5.00 26.55
CA ALA A 74 -21.52 5.96 27.63
C ALA A 74 -20.51 7.04 27.21
N THR A 75 -20.97 8.28 27.13
CA THR A 75 -20.20 9.49 26.88
C THR A 75 -19.31 9.81 28.09
N THR A 76 -18.23 9.07 28.26
CA THR A 76 -17.15 9.42 29.18
C THR A 76 -15.87 9.52 28.39
N LYS A 77 -15.22 10.69 28.41
CA LYS A 77 -13.88 10.95 27.86
C LYS A 77 -12.96 9.78 28.25
N LYS A 78 -12.68 8.86 27.33
CA LYS A 78 -11.78 7.74 27.58
C LYS A 78 -10.41 8.34 27.87
N LYS A 79 -9.85 8.09 29.06
CA LYS A 79 -8.46 8.42 29.36
C LYS A 79 -7.60 7.79 28.27
N THR A 80 -6.83 8.61 27.57
CA THR A 80 -5.90 8.14 26.53
C THR A 80 -4.93 7.16 27.17
N THR A 81 -4.90 5.92 26.66
CA THR A 81 -3.94 4.91 27.10
C THR A 81 -2.52 5.42 26.88
N PRO A 82 -1.54 5.12 27.75
CA PRO A 82 -0.18 5.60 27.57
C PRO A 82 0.42 5.23 26.22
N LEU A 83 1.22 6.11 25.62
CA LEU A 83 1.79 5.90 24.28
C LEU A 83 2.51 4.55 24.13
N TYR A 84 3.31 4.16 25.14
CA TYR A 84 4.06 2.90 25.10
C TYR A 84 3.19 1.65 24.98
N THR A 85 1.91 1.70 25.40
CA THR A 85 0.97 0.57 25.23
C THR A 85 0.33 0.55 23.85
N ARG A 86 0.42 1.66 23.10
CA ARG A 86 -0.18 1.85 21.77
C ARG A 86 0.81 1.59 20.64
N LEU A 87 2.11 1.70 20.91
CA LEU A 87 3.20 1.32 20.00
C LEU A 87 3.34 -0.21 19.99
N ILE A 88 2.98 -0.83 18.87
CA ILE A 88 2.97 -2.29 18.68
C ILE A 88 3.54 -2.64 17.31
N ALA A 89 4.17 -3.82 17.19
CA ALA A 89 4.72 -4.29 15.93
C ALA A 89 3.62 -4.45 14.88
N GLY A 90 3.88 -4.02 13.64
CA GLY A 90 2.91 -4.04 12.54
C GLY A 90 1.92 -2.88 12.53
N LYS A 91 2.10 -1.87 13.39
CA LYS A 91 1.37 -0.60 13.33
C LYS A 91 2.25 0.50 12.71
N GLY A 92 1.62 1.43 11.98
CA GLY A 92 2.25 2.68 11.58
C GLY A 92 2.45 3.63 12.77
N ALA A 93 3.51 4.43 12.72
CA ALA A 93 3.86 5.46 13.68
C ALA A 93 4.57 6.62 12.96
N LEU A 94 4.80 7.74 13.66
CA LEU A 94 5.70 8.79 13.23
C LEU A 94 7.02 8.72 14.01
N ALA A 95 8.14 8.74 13.31
CA ALA A 95 9.48 8.84 13.88
C ALA A 95 10.10 10.21 13.63
N ARG A 96 10.77 10.76 14.64
CA ARG A 96 11.48 12.03 14.54
C ARG A 96 12.83 11.86 13.86
N LEU A 97 13.09 12.65 12.81
CA LEU A 97 14.41 12.82 12.20
C LEU A 97 14.77 14.31 12.15
N GLY A 98 15.77 14.69 12.94
CA GLY A 98 16.11 16.08 13.18
C GLY A 98 14.92 16.82 13.80
N LYS A 99 14.32 17.73 13.04
CA LYS A 99 13.22 18.59 13.49
C LYS A 99 11.86 18.25 12.85
N TYR A 100 11.78 17.17 12.07
CA TYR A 100 10.59 16.74 11.36
C TYR A 100 10.21 15.31 11.73
N TRP A 101 8.94 14.96 11.55
CA TRP A 101 8.37 13.65 11.86
C TRP A 101 7.91 12.95 10.58
N TYR A 102 8.28 11.68 10.41
CA TYR A 102 8.02 10.91 9.19
C TYR A 102 7.35 9.57 9.51
N PRO A 103 6.51 9.04 8.60
CA PRO A 103 5.86 7.76 8.80
C PRO A 103 6.84 6.59 8.77
N VAL A 104 6.65 5.67 9.71
CA VAL A 104 7.39 4.43 9.84
C VAL A 104 6.44 3.28 10.19
N ARG A 105 6.81 2.05 9.82
CA ARG A 105 6.19 0.84 10.39
C ARG A 105 7.05 0.33 11.54
N LEU A 106 6.41 0.06 12.68
CA LEU A 106 7.07 -0.54 13.84
C LEU A 106 7.30 -2.03 13.59
N ILE A 107 8.55 -2.48 13.70
CA ILE A 107 8.91 -3.88 13.48
C ILE A 107 9.01 -4.63 14.80
N GLN A 108 9.80 -4.11 15.74
CA GLN A 108 10.05 -4.78 17.00
C GLN A 108 10.63 -3.81 18.04
N SER A 109 10.15 -3.90 19.27
CA SER A 109 10.82 -3.27 20.41
C SER A 109 11.94 -4.14 20.96
N TYR A 110 13.06 -3.52 21.33
CA TYR A 110 14.13 -4.16 22.08
C TYR A 110 13.88 -3.96 23.59
N ASP A 111 13.60 -5.07 24.28
CA ASP A 111 13.44 -5.20 25.74
C ASP A 111 12.54 -4.18 26.47
N THR A 112 11.28 -4.58 26.70
CA THR A 112 10.33 -3.87 27.58
C THR A 112 10.28 -4.45 29.01
N VAL A 113 10.88 -5.63 29.24
CA VAL A 113 10.60 -6.46 30.43
C VAL A 113 11.49 -6.10 31.64
N SER A 114 12.60 -5.40 31.42
CA SER A 114 13.64 -5.21 32.45
C SER A 114 13.85 -3.75 32.87
N LEU A 115 13.18 -2.79 32.23
CA LEU A 115 13.46 -1.37 32.43
C LEU A 115 12.45 -0.71 33.38
N PRO A 116 12.91 0.06 34.39
CA PRO A 116 12.02 0.83 35.26
C PRO A 116 11.21 1.85 34.44
N ALA A 117 10.06 2.27 34.96
CA ALA A 117 9.14 3.18 34.26
C ALA A 117 9.83 4.47 33.77
N SER A 118 10.83 4.97 34.50
CA SER A 118 11.65 6.14 34.16
C SER A 118 12.56 5.95 32.94
N ALA A 119 12.87 4.70 32.56
CA ALA A 119 13.74 4.37 31.43
C ALA A 119 12.97 3.96 30.16
N ARG A 120 11.63 3.95 30.19
CA ARG A 120 10.79 3.50 29.06
C ARG A 120 10.94 4.34 27.79
N ASN A 121 11.32 5.62 27.91
CA ASN A 121 11.59 6.45 26.72
C ASN A 121 12.86 6.05 25.98
N ARG A 122 13.77 5.30 26.64
CA ARG A 122 15.01 4.77 26.05
C ARG A 122 14.83 3.40 25.41
N VAL A 123 13.61 2.83 25.47
CA VAL A 123 13.29 1.62 24.71
C VAL A 123 13.50 1.94 23.24
N ARG A 124 14.31 1.12 22.56
CA ARG A 124 14.54 1.27 21.12
C ARG A 124 13.57 0.39 20.35
N TRP A 125 13.18 0.88 19.18
CA TRP A 125 12.34 0.19 18.23
C TRP A 125 13.08 0.05 16.92
N ARG A 126 13.12 -1.16 16.38
CA ARG A 126 13.41 -1.36 14.97
C ARG A 126 12.21 -0.88 14.16
N VAL A 127 12.47 -0.07 13.15
CA VAL A 127 11.44 0.51 12.28
C VAL A 127 11.82 0.37 10.81
N VAL A 128 10.82 0.41 9.95
CA VAL A 128 10.99 0.60 8.51
C VAL A 128 10.41 1.96 8.15
N TRP A 129 11.22 2.84 7.59
CA TRP A 129 10.76 4.15 7.13
C TRP A 129 9.97 3.99 5.85
N TRP A 130 8.88 4.74 5.73
CA TRP A 130 8.11 4.72 4.49
C TRP A 130 9.00 5.13 3.31
N ARG A 131 9.02 4.32 2.27
CA ARG A 131 9.88 4.52 1.08
C ARG A 131 9.59 5.83 0.34
N GLY A 132 8.39 6.40 0.49
CA GLY A 132 8.02 7.69 -0.08
C GLY A 132 8.51 8.91 0.72
N CYS A 133 9.22 8.73 1.83
CA CYS A 133 9.75 9.85 2.62
C CYS A 133 10.80 10.68 1.87
N ARG A 134 10.64 12.00 1.90
CA ARG A 134 11.57 12.99 1.34
C ARG A 134 12.35 13.68 2.47
N PHE A 135 13.55 13.17 2.73
CA PHE A 135 14.43 13.70 3.77
C PHE A 135 15.22 14.93 3.32
N PRO A 136 15.53 15.88 4.22
CA PRO A 136 16.51 16.93 3.97
C PRO A 136 17.87 16.32 3.64
N SER A 137 18.52 16.80 2.59
CA SER A 137 19.84 16.32 2.15
C SER A 137 20.92 16.39 3.24
N SER A 138 20.74 17.26 4.24
CA SER A 138 21.68 17.44 5.35
C SER A 138 21.60 16.40 6.46
N LEU A 139 20.54 15.57 6.51
CA LEU A 139 20.30 14.64 7.63
C LEU A 139 20.81 13.21 7.37
N GLY A 140 21.37 12.93 6.19
CA GLY A 140 21.84 11.60 5.83
C GLY A 140 20.73 10.56 5.76
N SER A 141 21.11 9.28 5.75
CA SER A 141 20.16 8.16 5.76
C SER A 141 19.50 8.01 7.13
N PRO A 142 18.18 7.78 7.20
CA PRO A 142 17.49 7.59 8.46
C PRO A 142 17.95 6.31 9.19
N PRO A 143 17.99 6.29 10.53
CA PRO A 143 18.44 5.12 11.28
C PRO A 143 17.36 4.02 11.29
N GLY A 144 17.77 2.75 11.23
CA GLY A 144 16.85 1.61 11.33
C GLY A 144 16.29 1.36 12.74
N ASP A 145 16.95 1.89 13.77
CA ASP A 145 16.51 1.83 15.16
C ASP A 145 16.22 3.24 15.69
N VAL A 146 15.08 3.44 16.34
CA VAL A 146 14.60 4.74 16.85
C VAL A 146 14.23 4.60 18.33
N GLU A 147 14.55 5.61 19.15
CA GLU A 147 14.14 5.63 20.56
C GLU A 147 12.63 5.90 20.69
N GLN A 148 12.00 5.32 21.70
CA GLN A 148 10.56 5.50 21.92
C GLN A 148 10.18 6.97 22.19
N GLY A 149 11.09 7.76 22.77
CA GLY A 149 10.89 9.20 22.93
C GLY A 149 10.82 9.98 21.60
N ASP A 150 11.34 9.38 20.52
CA ASP A 150 11.31 9.90 19.15
C ASP A 150 10.22 9.24 18.30
N LEU A 151 9.28 8.53 18.94
CA LEU A 151 8.13 7.93 18.29
C LEU A 151 6.84 8.53 18.85
N VAL A 152 5.88 8.75 17.97
CA VAL A 152 4.47 8.93 18.33
C VAL A 152 3.60 8.08 17.43
N ASP A 153 2.39 7.76 17.87
CA ASP A 153 1.39 7.14 17.02
C ASP A 153 0.61 8.22 16.24
N GLU A 154 -0.61 7.93 15.82
CA GLU A 154 -1.50 8.88 15.14
C GLU A 154 -1.95 10.07 16.01
N LEU A 155 -1.67 10.06 17.33
CA LEU A 155 -2.15 11.06 18.29
C LEU A 155 -3.66 11.30 18.21
N TRP A 156 -4.42 10.20 18.12
CA TRP A 156 -5.89 10.23 18.03
C TRP A 156 -6.50 11.00 19.22
N GLN A 157 -7.38 11.96 18.93
CA GLN A 157 -7.99 12.87 19.92
C GLN A 157 -6.99 13.71 20.75
N ASP A 158 -5.71 13.78 20.38
CA ASP A 158 -4.68 14.56 21.07
C ASP A 158 -4.28 15.79 20.25
N GLU A 159 -5.20 16.76 20.20
CA GLU A 159 -5.06 18.03 19.48
C GLU A 159 -3.76 18.76 19.85
N ALA A 160 -3.52 18.94 21.16
CA ALA A 160 -2.37 19.69 21.66
C ALA A 160 -1.04 19.14 21.14
N LYS A 161 -0.85 17.81 21.15
CA LYS A 161 0.39 17.22 20.62
C LYS A 161 0.50 17.27 19.11
N ARG A 162 -0.61 17.15 18.35
CA ARG A 162 -0.56 17.30 16.88
C ARG A 162 -0.04 18.68 16.49
N ARG A 163 -0.49 19.73 17.20
CA ARG A 163 -0.07 21.13 16.98
C ARG A 163 1.41 21.36 17.19
N GLU A 164 2.04 20.59 18.07
CA GLU A 164 3.48 20.65 18.37
C GLU A 164 4.35 19.89 17.35
N ILE A 165 3.76 19.11 16.43
CA ILE A 165 4.49 18.25 15.51
C ILE A 165 4.58 18.85 14.11
N ARG A 166 5.81 19.04 13.65
CA ARG A 166 6.06 19.37 12.24
C ARG A 166 6.35 18.12 11.44
N LEU A 167 5.49 17.84 10.47
CA LEU A 167 5.64 16.73 9.56
C LEU A 167 6.76 16.98 8.55
N GLY A 168 7.48 15.89 8.26
CA GLY A 168 8.34 15.75 7.10
C GLY A 168 7.51 15.61 5.84
N GLU A 169 8.12 15.66 4.66
CA GLU A 169 7.40 15.46 3.39
C GLU A 169 7.46 13.98 2.99
N TRP A 170 6.34 13.39 2.55
CA TRP A 170 6.32 12.05 1.96
C TRP A 170 5.21 11.93 0.89
N ILE A 171 5.28 10.87 0.08
CA ILE A 171 4.19 10.50 -0.83
C ILE A 171 3.10 9.81 -0.02
N HIS A 172 1.89 10.39 0.01
CA HIS A 172 0.76 9.83 0.73
C HIS A 172 0.36 8.44 0.23
N SER A 173 -0.32 7.67 1.08
CA SER A 173 -0.80 6.35 0.68
C SER A 173 -1.85 6.40 -0.42
N TRP A 174 -2.69 7.45 -0.46
CA TRP A 174 -3.68 7.64 -1.53
C TRP A 174 -3.08 8.17 -2.83
N ASP A 175 -1.91 8.81 -2.76
CA ASP A 175 -1.14 9.22 -3.95
C ASP A 175 -0.26 8.06 -4.49
N THR A 176 -0.18 6.95 -3.75
CA THR A 176 0.60 5.78 -4.17
C THR A 176 -0.25 4.91 -5.08
N PRO A 177 0.13 4.73 -6.36
CA PRO A 177 -0.64 3.89 -7.28
C PRO A 177 -0.80 2.49 -6.73
N ARG A 178 -2.02 1.97 -6.70
CA ARG A 178 -2.28 0.58 -6.39
C ARG A 178 -1.88 -0.28 -7.58
N GLU A 179 -1.68 -1.58 -7.32
CA GLU A 179 -1.37 -2.54 -8.39
C GLU A 179 -2.41 -2.53 -9.51
N GLU A 180 -3.68 -2.34 -9.15
CA GLU A 180 -4.80 -2.18 -10.08
C GLU A 180 -4.69 -0.92 -10.93
N ASP A 181 -4.27 0.20 -10.33
CA ASP A 181 -4.09 1.48 -11.04
C ASP A 181 -2.97 1.40 -12.07
N LEU A 182 -1.91 0.63 -11.79
CA LEU A 182 -0.82 0.42 -12.73
C LEU A 182 -1.27 -0.37 -13.97
N ILE A 183 -2.13 -1.37 -13.77
CA ILE A 183 -2.70 -2.15 -14.86
C ILE A 183 -3.73 -1.31 -15.63
N GLN A 184 -4.55 -0.50 -14.96
CA GLN A 184 -5.52 0.37 -15.63
C GLN A 184 -4.84 1.51 -16.40
N ASN A 185 -3.76 2.08 -15.85
CA ASN A 185 -2.98 3.15 -16.46
C ASN A 185 -1.69 2.64 -17.12
N PHE A 186 -1.78 1.47 -17.75
CA PHE A 186 -0.61 0.80 -18.34
C PHE A 186 0.12 1.66 -19.38
N MET A 187 -0.58 2.59 -20.05
CA MET A 187 0.01 3.52 -21.02
C MET A 187 1.12 4.41 -20.45
N SER A 188 1.18 4.58 -19.13
CA SER A 188 2.25 5.34 -18.44
C SER A 188 3.52 4.52 -18.19
N ALA A 189 3.48 3.19 -18.30
CA ALA A 189 4.59 2.31 -17.95
C ALA A 189 5.76 2.42 -18.93
N GLU A 190 7.01 2.39 -18.47
CA GLU A 190 8.17 2.44 -19.38
C GLU A 190 8.46 1.07 -19.99
N VAL A 191 8.35 0.95 -21.32
CA VAL A 191 8.63 -0.28 -22.08
C VAL A 191 10.14 -0.49 -22.18
N SER A 192 10.60 -1.70 -21.84
CA SER A 192 12.01 -2.08 -21.96
C SER A 192 12.32 -2.72 -23.31
N LYS A 193 13.53 -2.50 -23.84
CA LYS A 193 14.04 -3.14 -25.06
C LYS A 193 13.97 -4.68 -25.04
N GLU A 194 14.13 -5.28 -23.86
CA GLU A 194 13.98 -6.74 -23.68
C GLU A 194 12.61 -7.24 -24.20
N LEU A 195 11.54 -6.46 -24.01
CA LEU A 195 10.20 -6.85 -24.48
C LEU A 195 10.11 -6.82 -26.00
N ASP A 196 10.80 -5.88 -26.67
CA ASP A 196 10.90 -5.90 -28.13
C ASP A 196 11.62 -7.17 -28.59
N ASP A 197 12.78 -7.48 -28.01
CA ASP A 197 13.58 -8.64 -28.40
C ASP A 197 12.79 -9.96 -28.23
N ILE A 198 11.93 -10.04 -27.22
CA ILE A 198 11.08 -11.20 -26.95
C ILE A 198 9.83 -11.23 -27.84
N LEU A 199 9.06 -10.15 -27.91
CA LEU A 199 7.69 -10.18 -28.43
C LEU A 199 7.56 -9.77 -29.90
N LEU A 200 8.50 -8.96 -30.42
CA LEU A 200 8.50 -8.51 -31.81
C LEU A 200 8.46 -9.69 -32.82
N PRO A 201 9.21 -10.80 -32.62
CA PRO A 201 9.13 -11.97 -33.50
C PRO A 201 7.75 -12.63 -33.56
N HIS A 202 6.89 -12.36 -32.57
CA HIS A 202 5.58 -13.01 -32.40
C HIS A 202 4.40 -12.09 -32.74
N ILE A 203 4.63 -10.88 -33.29
CA ILE A 203 3.54 -9.93 -33.63
C ILE A 203 2.43 -10.58 -34.45
N ALA A 204 2.77 -11.33 -35.51
CA ALA A 204 1.77 -11.97 -36.36
C ALA A 204 0.92 -13.00 -35.59
N SER A 205 1.53 -13.71 -34.63
CA SER A 205 0.84 -14.67 -33.76
C SER A 205 -0.11 -13.96 -32.79
N LEU A 206 0.36 -12.89 -32.15
CA LEU A 206 -0.43 -12.09 -31.21
C LEU A 206 -1.59 -11.36 -31.90
N GLN A 207 -1.35 -10.82 -33.09
CA GLN A 207 -2.39 -10.22 -33.93
C GLN A 207 -3.43 -11.27 -34.33
N LYS A 208 -2.99 -12.46 -34.76
CA LYS A 208 -3.92 -13.55 -35.09
C LYS A 208 -4.82 -13.91 -33.90
N LEU A 209 -4.29 -13.93 -32.67
CA LEU A 209 -5.07 -14.17 -31.44
C LEU A 209 -6.08 -13.06 -31.13
N LEU A 210 -5.76 -11.81 -31.49
CA LEU A 210 -6.66 -10.67 -31.33
C LEU A 210 -7.80 -10.70 -32.38
N ASP A 211 -7.47 -11.04 -33.62
CA ASP A 211 -8.39 -10.90 -34.76
C ASP A 211 -9.38 -12.07 -34.90
N SER A 212 -9.02 -13.29 -34.46
CA SER A 212 -9.87 -14.48 -34.63
C SER A 212 -10.27 -15.10 -33.28
N PRO A 213 -11.55 -15.03 -32.88
CA PRO A 213 -12.05 -15.69 -31.68
C PRO A 213 -12.31 -17.20 -31.87
N ASP A 214 -12.15 -17.73 -33.09
CA ASP A 214 -12.38 -19.16 -33.38
C ASP A 214 -11.19 -20.01 -32.95
N LEU A 215 -11.29 -20.53 -31.73
CA LEU A 215 -10.28 -21.35 -31.07
C LEU A 215 -9.91 -22.63 -31.86
N ASN A 216 -10.77 -23.11 -32.77
CA ASN A 216 -10.50 -24.33 -33.54
C ASN A 216 -9.45 -24.13 -34.64
N GLN A 217 -9.09 -22.89 -34.94
CA GLN A 217 -8.10 -22.54 -35.98
C GLN A 217 -6.65 -22.52 -35.47
N TYR A 218 -6.44 -22.92 -34.23
CA TYR A 218 -5.15 -22.86 -33.55
C TYR A 218 -4.69 -24.25 -33.11
N GLY A 219 -3.41 -24.54 -33.36
CA GLY A 219 -2.77 -25.74 -32.84
C GLY A 219 -2.53 -25.60 -31.33
N ALA A 220 -3.03 -26.54 -30.53
CA ALA A 220 -2.84 -26.59 -29.08
C ALA A 220 -1.35 -26.57 -28.66
N GLU A 221 -0.45 -27.02 -29.54
CA GLU A 221 0.99 -27.07 -29.31
C GLU A 221 1.65 -25.68 -29.31
N ALA A 222 1.13 -24.74 -30.09
CA ALA A 222 1.66 -23.38 -30.19
C ALA A 222 0.98 -22.41 -29.21
N TYR A 223 -0.21 -22.76 -28.70
CA TYR A 223 -1.04 -21.88 -27.87
C TYR A 223 -1.59 -22.62 -26.63
N PRO A 224 -0.79 -22.79 -25.56
CA PRO A 224 -1.23 -23.46 -24.34
C PRO A 224 -2.49 -22.85 -23.70
N VAL A 225 -2.64 -21.53 -23.81
CA VAL A 225 -3.84 -20.80 -23.32
C VAL A 225 -5.12 -21.24 -24.04
N ILE A 226 -5.04 -21.59 -25.33
CA ILE A 226 -6.19 -22.09 -26.11
C ILE A 226 -6.55 -23.50 -25.68
N ASP A 227 -5.55 -24.38 -25.51
CA ASP A 227 -5.76 -25.73 -24.98
C ASP A 227 -6.47 -25.68 -23.63
N TYR A 228 -6.06 -24.76 -22.75
CA TYR A 228 -6.74 -24.51 -21.49
C TYR A 228 -8.20 -24.07 -21.68
N ILE A 229 -8.48 -23.08 -22.53
CA ILE A 229 -9.85 -22.58 -22.76
C ILE A 229 -10.76 -23.71 -23.28
N LEU A 230 -10.29 -24.49 -24.25
CA LEU A 230 -11.03 -25.60 -24.84
C LEU A 230 -11.30 -26.71 -23.81
N ARG A 231 -10.30 -27.12 -23.03
CA ARG A 231 -10.44 -28.16 -21.99
C ARG A 231 -11.33 -27.70 -20.82
N SER A 232 -11.21 -26.45 -20.42
CA SER A 232 -12.03 -25.86 -19.35
C SER A 232 -13.45 -25.50 -19.79
N LYS A 233 -13.76 -25.61 -21.08
CA LYS A 233 -15.05 -25.21 -21.69
C LYS A 233 -15.44 -23.78 -21.31
N LYS A 234 -14.45 -22.90 -21.19
CA LYS A 234 -14.67 -21.50 -20.79
C LYS A 234 -15.39 -20.78 -21.93
N LYS A 235 -16.36 -19.95 -21.57
CA LYS A 235 -17.14 -19.16 -22.54
C LYS A 235 -16.54 -17.76 -22.67
N PRO A 236 -16.60 -17.15 -23.86
CA PRO A 236 -16.24 -15.75 -24.01
C PRO A 236 -17.25 -14.88 -23.25
N ASP A 237 -16.82 -13.67 -22.87
CA ASP A 237 -17.67 -12.65 -22.28
C ASP A 237 -18.54 -11.93 -23.32
N GLY A 238 -19.25 -10.88 -22.90
CA GLY A 238 -20.15 -10.10 -23.75
C GLY A 238 -19.47 -9.36 -24.91
N VAL A 239 -18.14 -9.21 -24.89
CA VAL A 239 -17.35 -8.59 -25.98
C VAL A 239 -16.59 -9.63 -26.81
N GLY A 240 -16.78 -10.91 -26.54
CA GLY A 240 -16.14 -12.01 -27.26
C GLY A 240 -14.75 -12.37 -26.73
N ALA A 241 -14.34 -11.84 -25.57
CA ALA A 241 -13.03 -12.07 -24.99
C ALA A 241 -13.04 -13.25 -24.00
N TYR A 242 -11.91 -13.95 -23.92
CA TYR A 242 -11.70 -15.00 -22.92
C TYR A 242 -10.86 -14.44 -21.79
N SER A 243 -11.50 -14.10 -20.66
CA SER A 243 -10.79 -13.68 -19.45
C SER A 243 -9.92 -14.82 -18.93
N ILE A 244 -8.63 -14.57 -18.67
CA ILE A 244 -7.69 -15.57 -18.15
C ILE A 244 -7.05 -15.03 -16.87
N PRO A 245 -7.30 -15.66 -15.70
CA PRO A 245 -6.85 -15.14 -14.42
C PRO A 245 -5.40 -15.54 -14.08
N PHE A 246 -4.57 -15.92 -15.06
CA PHE A 246 -3.24 -16.45 -14.82
C PHE A 246 -2.17 -15.48 -15.30
N CYS A 247 -1.30 -15.07 -14.39
CA CYS A 247 -0.15 -14.21 -14.67
C CYS A 247 1.14 -14.68 -13.99
N GLY A 248 1.13 -15.85 -13.32
CA GLY A 248 2.34 -16.41 -12.70
C GLY A 248 2.96 -15.47 -11.66
N ASP A 249 4.28 -15.31 -11.73
CA ASP A 249 5.09 -14.39 -10.95
C ASP A 249 5.31 -13.01 -11.63
N ILE A 250 4.55 -12.71 -12.68
CA ILE A 250 4.60 -11.40 -13.34
C ILE A 250 4.01 -10.34 -12.40
N SER A 251 4.87 -9.43 -11.94
CA SER A 251 4.43 -8.28 -11.14
C SER A 251 3.49 -7.35 -11.90
N SER A 252 2.68 -6.57 -11.20
CA SER A 252 1.75 -5.60 -11.80
C SER A 252 2.46 -4.51 -12.63
N HIS A 253 3.73 -4.21 -12.32
CA HIS A 253 4.56 -3.32 -13.15
C HIS A 253 4.93 -3.97 -14.48
N GLU A 254 5.38 -5.23 -14.45
CA GLU A 254 5.71 -5.97 -15.67
C GLU A 254 4.46 -6.24 -16.51
N TYR A 255 3.33 -6.52 -15.87
CA TYR A 255 2.02 -6.60 -16.52
C TYR A 255 1.76 -5.31 -17.32
N ALA A 256 1.86 -4.15 -16.66
CA ALA A 256 1.61 -2.85 -17.29
C ALA A 256 2.56 -2.58 -18.47
N LYS A 257 3.84 -2.92 -18.36
CA LYS A 257 4.81 -2.78 -19.45
C LYS A 257 4.48 -3.67 -20.65
N ILE A 258 4.14 -4.93 -20.41
CA ILE A 258 3.76 -5.87 -21.47
C ILE A 258 2.43 -5.42 -22.12
N ALA A 259 1.46 -4.96 -21.33
CA ALA A 259 0.20 -4.42 -21.84
C ALA A 259 0.42 -3.17 -22.71
N ARG A 260 1.30 -2.25 -22.29
CA ARG A 260 1.68 -1.09 -23.11
C ARG A 260 2.36 -1.50 -24.40
N TRP A 261 3.35 -2.38 -24.31
CA TRP A 261 4.05 -2.92 -25.49
C TRP A 261 3.04 -3.53 -26.47
N PHE A 262 2.12 -4.34 -25.97
CA PHE A 262 1.09 -5.00 -26.76
C PHE A 262 0.19 -3.98 -27.46
N SER A 263 -0.29 -2.96 -26.74
CA SER A 263 -1.12 -1.89 -27.28
C SER A 263 -0.42 -1.07 -28.37
N GLU A 264 0.89 -0.82 -28.24
CA GLU A 264 1.67 0.00 -29.17
C GLU A 264 2.10 -0.78 -30.42
N ASN A 265 2.36 -2.09 -30.30
CA ASN A 265 3.02 -2.88 -31.36
C ASN A 265 2.11 -3.90 -32.07
N VAL A 266 1.04 -4.39 -31.43
CA VAL A 266 0.13 -5.35 -32.07
C VAL A 266 -0.91 -4.58 -32.89
N PRO A 267 -1.00 -4.80 -34.22
CA PRO A 267 -1.93 -4.05 -35.06
C PRO A 267 -3.38 -4.20 -34.59
N GLY A 268 -4.08 -3.07 -34.45
CA GLY A 268 -5.47 -3.05 -34.01
C GLY A 268 -5.71 -3.20 -32.50
N ALA A 269 -4.65 -3.41 -31.70
CA ALA A 269 -4.77 -3.60 -30.25
C ALA A 269 -5.21 -2.33 -29.52
N SER A 270 -4.64 -1.16 -29.84
CA SER A 270 -4.97 0.10 -29.17
C SER A 270 -6.45 0.50 -29.25
N GLY A 271 -7.17 0.06 -30.29
CA GLY A 271 -8.60 0.33 -30.47
C GLY A 271 -9.55 -0.73 -29.90
N GLN A 272 -9.03 -1.80 -29.28
CA GLN A 272 -9.80 -2.96 -28.82
C GLN A 272 -9.31 -3.46 -27.45
N VAL A 273 -8.96 -2.53 -26.54
CA VAL A 273 -8.36 -2.84 -25.22
C VAL A 273 -9.19 -3.86 -24.44
N GLU A 274 -10.51 -3.74 -24.49
CA GLU A 274 -11.47 -4.63 -23.84
C GLU A 274 -11.41 -6.08 -24.32
N LYS A 275 -10.83 -6.36 -25.49
CA LYS A 275 -10.74 -7.71 -26.05
C LYS A 275 -9.50 -8.49 -25.59
N TRP A 276 -8.46 -7.78 -25.17
CA TRP A 276 -7.16 -8.40 -24.86
C TRP A 276 -6.64 -8.08 -23.46
N LEU A 277 -7.01 -6.95 -22.85
CA LEU A 277 -6.58 -6.62 -21.49
C LEU A 277 -7.22 -7.60 -20.49
N GLY A 278 -6.40 -8.36 -19.76
CA GLY A 278 -6.88 -9.48 -18.93
C GLY A 278 -7.39 -10.69 -19.72
N GLY A 279 -7.19 -10.71 -21.04
CA GLY A 279 -7.69 -11.72 -21.96
C GLY A 279 -6.61 -12.64 -22.54
N MET A 280 -7.07 -13.65 -23.27
CA MET A 280 -6.22 -14.65 -23.93
C MET A 280 -5.02 -14.08 -24.71
N PRO A 281 -5.15 -13.05 -25.58
CA PRO A 281 -4.01 -12.57 -26.38
C PRO A 281 -2.86 -12.05 -25.51
N LEU A 282 -3.17 -11.27 -24.47
CA LEU A 282 -2.17 -10.72 -23.56
C LEU A 282 -1.54 -11.81 -22.69
N VAL A 283 -2.32 -12.78 -22.22
CA VAL A 283 -1.74 -13.90 -21.44
C VAL A 283 -0.87 -14.81 -22.31
N HIS A 284 -1.12 -14.92 -23.61
CA HIS A 284 -0.16 -15.55 -24.50
C HIS A 284 1.15 -14.77 -24.58
N ALA A 285 1.11 -13.43 -24.62
CA ALA A 285 2.33 -12.61 -24.51
C ALA A 285 3.07 -12.85 -23.19
N PHE A 286 2.36 -12.98 -22.07
CA PHE A 286 2.96 -13.40 -20.79
C PHE A 286 3.65 -14.75 -20.89
N THR A 287 3.04 -15.71 -21.59
CA THR A 287 3.61 -17.05 -21.79
C THR A 287 4.92 -16.97 -22.57
N LEU A 288 4.99 -16.13 -23.61
CA LEU A 288 6.22 -15.91 -24.39
C LEU A 288 7.33 -15.28 -23.55
N VAL A 289 7.01 -14.28 -22.73
CA VAL A 289 7.98 -13.63 -21.83
C VAL A 289 8.52 -14.62 -20.79
N VAL A 290 7.64 -15.38 -20.14
CA VAL A 290 8.06 -16.39 -19.14
C VAL A 290 8.88 -17.50 -19.80
N ALA A 291 8.46 -17.96 -20.99
CA ALA A 291 9.20 -18.95 -21.77
C ALA A 291 10.64 -18.49 -22.06
N HIS A 292 10.81 -17.24 -22.49
CA HIS A 292 12.15 -16.68 -22.74
C HIS A 292 12.97 -16.58 -21.46
N ARG A 293 12.43 -15.92 -20.42
CA ARG A 293 13.17 -15.61 -19.19
C ARG A 293 13.56 -16.85 -18.39
N LYS A 294 12.73 -17.90 -18.41
CA LYS A 294 12.94 -19.14 -17.64
C LYS A 294 13.41 -20.31 -18.50
N ALA A 295 13.81 -20.07 -19.75
CA ALA A 295 14.19 -21.13 -20.70
C ALA A 295 15.26 -22.07 -20.12
N SER A 296 16.33 -21.53 -19.56
CA SER A 296 17.44 -22.33 -18.99
C SER A 296 17.05 -23.13 -17.76
N ASP A 297 16.12 -22.63 -16.94
CA ASP A 297 15.59 -23.35 -15.79
C ASP A 297 14.65 -24.48 -16.21
N PHE A 298 13.85 -24.25 -17.26
CA PHE A 298 13.01 -25.27 -17.85
C PHE A 298 13.84 -26.36 -18.53
N GLU A 299 14.92 -26.00 -19.22
CA GLU A 299 15.85 -26.93 -19.88
C GLU A 299 16.45 -27.92 -18.87
N LYS A 300 17.00 -27.42 -17.76
CA LYS A 300 17.51 -28.27 -16.67
C LYS A 300 16.46 -29.23 -16.10
N ARG A 301 15.20 -28.78 -15.98
CA ARG A 301 14.09 -29.61 -15.49
C ARG A 301 13.68 -30.70 -16.48
N ILE A 302 13.83 -30.45 -17.78
CA ILE A 302 13.58 -31.40 -18.87
C ILE A 302 14.70 -32.43 -18.94
N GLU A 303 15.96 -32.00 -18.89
CA GLU A 303 17.13 -32.87 -18.83
C GLU A 303 17.03 -33.85 -17.66
N ALA A 304 16.63 -33.37 -16.47
CA ALA A 304 16.43 -34.22 -15.30
C ALA A 304 15.33 -35.29 -15.49
N ARG A 305 14.39 -35.11 -16.44
CA ARG A 305 13.32 -36.07 -16.75
C ARG A 305 13.64 -36.96 -17.95
N ASN A 306 14.77 -36.76 -18.62
CA ASN A 306 15.12 -37.40 -19.89
C ASN A 306 14.04 -37.21 -20.99
N GLU A 307 13.44 -36.02 -21.06
CA GLU A 307 12.46 -35.66 -22.10
C GLU A 307 13.15 -34.85 -23.23
N GLU A 308 12.65 -34.94 -24.47
CA GLU A 308 13.22 -34.21 -25.61
C GLU A 308 12.78 -32.74 -25.64
N TRP A 309 13.74 -31.83 -25.65
CA TRP A 309 13.48 -30.39 -25.76
C TRP A 309 12.84 -30.01 -27.10
N ASN A 310 11.71 -29.31 -27.05
CA ASN A 310 11.13 -28.61 -28.19
C ASN A 310 10.36 -27.34 -27.76
N ASP A 311 10.16 -26.42 -28.71
CA ASP A 311 9.53 -25.11 -28.45
C ASP A 311 8.09 -25.23 -27.91
N SER A 312 7.34 -26.27 -28.30
CA SER A 312 6.00 -26.51 -27.75
C SER A 312 6.05 -26.87 -26.26
N MET A 313 7.05 -27.66 -25.86
CA MET A 313 7.25 -28.06 -24.47
C MET A 313 7.66 -26.87 -23.61
N LEU A 314 8.52 -25.99 -24.14
CA LEU A 314 8.88 -24.74 -23.49
C LEU A 314 7.64 -23.87 -23.18
N LEU A 315 6.77 -23.67 -24.17
CA LEU A 315 5.54 -22.88 -23.98
C LEU A 315 4.57 -23.56 -22.99
N LYS A 316 4.45 -24.89 -23.01
CA LYS A 316 3.63 -25.63 -22.04
C LYS A 316 4.16 -25.51 -20.61
N MET A 317 5.47 -25.52 -20.42
CA MET A 317 6.10 -25.32 -19.11
C MET A 317 5.93 -23.89 -18.62
N ALA A 318 6.13 -22.89 -19.50
CA ALA A 318 5.87 -21.49 -19.18
C ALA A 318 4.40 -21.26 -18.79
N TRP A 319 3.46 -21.87 -19.52
CA TRP A 319 2.04 -21.83 -19.19
C TRP A 319 1.73 -22.51 -17.85
N ALA A 320 2.31 -23.67 -17.58
CA ALA A 320 2.18 -24.33 -16.28
C ALA A 320 2.71 -23.46 -15.15
N ASP A 321 3.84 -22.78 -15.35
CA ASP A 321 4.42 -21.84 -14.39
C ASP A 321 3.48 -20.64 -14.14
N LEU A 322 2.86 -20.08 -15.20
CA LEU A 322 1.83 -19.06 -15.07
C LEU A 322 0.60 -19.51 -14.25
N MET A 323 0.25 -20.79 -14.34
CA MET A 323 -0.87 -21.39 -13.58
C MET A 323 -0.51 -21.75 -12.13
N ILE A 324 0.76 -22.02 -11.82
CA ILE A 324 1.21 -22.50 -10.50
C ILE A 324 1.08 -21.40 -9.43
N SER A 325 1.13 -20.12 -9.81
CA SER A 325 1.05 -19.00 -8.86
C SER A 325 -0.39 -18.61 -8.49
N TYR A 326 -1.16 -19.54 -7.92
CA TYR A 326 -2.33 -19.18 -7.10
C TYR A 326 -2.60 -20.25 -6.02
N PRO A 327 -2.13 -20.06 -4.77
CA PRO A 327 -3.07 -19.93 -3.68
C PRO A 327 -3.74 -18.57 -3.80
N THR A 328 -5.06 -18.56 -3.75
CA THR A 328 -6.00 -17.43 -3.75
C THR A 328 -5.78 -16.37 -2.65
N ASN A 329 -4.57 -16.23 -2.10
CA ASN A 329 -4.20 -15.35 -0.99
C ASN A 329 -2.81 -14.67 -1.10
N SER A 330 -2.05 -14.84 -2.20
CA SER A 330 -0.67 -14.31 -2.30
C SER A 330 -0.51 -13.22 -3.38
N PHE A 331 -1.30 -12.15 -3.30
CA PHE A 331 -0.70 -10.87 -3.65
C PHE A 331 0.30 -10.58 -2.54
N VAL A 332 1.58 -10.41 -2.88
CA VAL A 332 2.57 -9.89 -1.94
C VAL A 332 2.02 -8.56 -1.47
N ALA A 333 1.50 -8.53 -0.25
CA ALA A 333 0.88 -7.33 0.27
C ALA A 333 1.99 -6.32 0.51
N ASP A 334 1.78 -5.10 0.03
CA ASP A 334 2.57 -3.96 0.44
C ASP A 334 2.20 -3.59 1.88
N VAL A 335 2.77 -4.34 2.83
CA VAL A 335 2.52 -4.20 4.26
C VAL A 335 2.86 -2.78 4.74
N ASP A 336 3.88 -2.16 4.15
CA ASP A 336 4.29 -0.80 4.51
C ASP A 336 3.22 0.21 4.06
N LEU A 337 2.68 0.07 2.84
CA LEU A 337 1.59 0.91 2.35
C LEU A 337 0.31 0.70 3.17
N GLU A 338 -0.08 -0.54 3.48
CA GLU A 338 -1.25 -0.80 4.34
C GLU A 338 -1.12 -0.14 5.72
N CYS A 339 0.07 -0.20 6.31
CA CYS A 339 0.35 0.44 7.60
C CYS A 339 0.32 1.97 7.49
N LEU A 340 0.83 2.52 6.39
CA LEU A 340 0.75 3.95 6.12
C LEU A 340 -0.70 4.39 5.96
N THR A 341 -1.51 3.69 5.15
CA THR A 341 -2.94 4.01 4.95
C THR A 341 -3.70 4.02 6.27
N ALA A 342 -3.49 3.02 7.13
CA ALA A 342 -4.14 2.97 8.43
C ALA A 342 -3.68 4.08 9.39
N LEU A 343 -2.40 4.46 9.34
CA LEU A 343 -1.87 5.58 10.11
C LEU A 343 -2.46 6.91 9.62
N GLU A 344 -2.39 7.16 8.32
CA GLU A 344 -2.84 8.39 7.68
C GLU A 344 -4.34 8.62 7.84
N ALA A 345 -5.15 7.56 7.67
CA ALA A 345 -6.58 7.64 7.94
C ALA A 345 -6.83 8.22 9.34
N ARG A 346 -6.14 7.71 10.38
CA ARG A 346 -6.29 8.26 11.73
C ARG A 346 -5.63 9.62 11.94
N MET A 347 -4.59 9.96 11.17
CA MET A 347 -3.92 11.27 11.27
C MET A 347 -4.77 12.39 10.68
N PHE A 348 -5.50 12.11 9.59
CA PHE A 348 -6.16 13.10 8.75
C PHE A 348 -7.69 12.96 8.72
N GLU A 349 -8.25 11.93 9.34
CA GLU A 349 -9.71 11.81 9.50
C GLU A 349 -10.27 13.02 10.23
N ASP A 350 -11.28 13.59 9.59
CA ASP A 350 -12.06 14.70 10.07
C ASP A 350 -13.47 14.18 10.40
N SER A 351 -13.66 13.83 11.67
CA SER A 351 -14.92 13.28 12.15
C SER A 351 -15.24 13.68 13.58
N GLU A 352 -16.51 13.52 13.97
CA GLU A 352 -16.91 13.63 15.38
C GLU A 352 -16.08 12.70 16.28
N GLU A 353 -15.64 11.55 15.75
CA GLU A 353 -14.88 10.54 16.49
C GLU A 353 -13.41 10.94 16.64
N ALA A 354 -12.84 11.63 15.64
CA ALA A 354 -11.51 12.25 15.73
C ALA A 354 -11.48 13.41 16.74
N GLY A 355 -12.62 14.08 16.93
CA GLY A 355 -12.73 15.27 17.78
C GLY A 355 -11.83 16.41 17.28
N PRO A 356 -11.49 17.40 18.15
CA PRO A 356 -10.72 18.59 17.74
C PRO A 356 -9.40 18.28 17.03
N ALA A 357 -8.79 17.12 17.33
CA ALA A 357 -7.56 16.65 16.70
C ALA A 357 -7.68 16.46 15.17
N GLY A 358 -8.88 16.16 14.66
CA GLY A 358 -9.14 15.99 13.22
C GLY A 358 -9.12 17.29 12.42
N ASN A 359 -9.24 18.44 13.09
CA ASN A 359 -9.41 19.75 12.44
C ASN A 359 -8.09 20.36 11.96
N GLN A 360 -7.37 19.65 11.09
CA GLN A 360 -6.12 20.12 10.50
C GLN A 360 -5.07 20.63 11.51
N GLN A 361 -4.92 19.91 12.62
CA GLN A 361 -4.17 20.39 13.78
C GLN A 361 -2.65 20.21 13.70
N TRP A 362 -2.13 19.45 12.73
CA TRP A 362 -0.69 19.19 12.63
C TRP A 362 0.12 20.47 12.43
N GLY A 363 1.09 20.70 13.30
CA GLY A 363 2.10 21.76 13.17
C GLY A 363 1.65 23.20 13.41
N LEU A 364 0.38 23.44 13.77
CA LEU A 364 -0.17 24.80 13.97
C LEU A 364 0.65 25.64 14.97
N ASP A 365 1.16 25.03 16.05
CA ASP A 365 1.93 25.72 17.09
C ASP A 365 3.46 25.53 16.96
N ALA A 366 3.92 24.61 16.10
CA ALA A 366 5.35 24.34 15.90
C ALA A 366 5.94 25.02 14.65
N GLY A 367 5.09 25.52 13.76
CA GLY A 367 5.46 26.19 12.52
C GLY A 367 5.48 25.25 11.30
N GLN A 368 6.04 25.74 10.19
CA GLN A 368 5.91 25.10 8.87
C GLN A 368 6.46 23.67 8.81
N HIS A 369 5.70 22.79 8.17
CA HIS A 369 6.14 21.47 7.74
C HIS A 369 7.33 21.55 6.76
N HIS A 370 7.99 20.41 6.52
CA HIS A 370 9.11 20.35 5.60
C HIS A 370 8.71 20.93 4.23
N ARG A 371 9.52 21.85 3.68
CA ARG A 371 9.28 22.52 2.39
C ARG A 371 7.93 23.25 2.27
N ARG A 372 7.31 23.66 3.38
CA ARG A 372 5.96 24.28 3.40
C ARG A 372 4.89 23.36 2.79
N TRP A 373 5.11 22.06 2.89
CA TRP A 373 4.15 21.07 2.40
C TRP A 373 2.82 21.19 3.13
N ASN A 374 1.73 21.29 2.38
CA ASN A 374 0.38 21.19 2.91
C ASN A 374 -0.03 19.72 2.94
N VAL A 375 -0.14 19.18 4.15
CA VAL A 375 -0.41 17.75 4.43
C VAL A 375 -1.87 17.35 4.20
N TYR A 376 -2.75 18.31 3.96
CA TYR A 376 -4.20 18.09 3.81
C TYR A 376 -4.67 18.17 2.36
N VAL A 377 -3.75 18.26 1.40
CA VAL A 377 -4.10 18.27 -0.02
C VAL A 377 -4.47 16.85 -0.47
N GLY A 378 -5.63 16.72 -1.12
CA GLY A 378 -6.05 15.46 -1.74
C GLY A 378 -6.52 14.39 -0.75
N ILE A 379 -6.90 14.77 0.47
CA ILE A 379 -7.47 13.82 1.45
C ILE A 379 -8.67 13.09 0.82
N PRO A 380 -8.74 11.75 0.95
CA PRO A 380 -9.90 10.98 0.49
C PRO A 380 -11.21 11.45 1.13
N ASP A 381 -12.26 11.60 0.32
CA ASP A 381 -13.57 12.07 0.77
C ASP A 381 -14.14 11.19 1.90
N GLU A 382 -13.87 9.87 1.88
CA GLU A 382 -14.32 8.95 2.92
C GLU A 382 -13.74 9.21 4.32
N TRP A 383 -12.66 9.99 4.42
CA TRP A 383 -12.05 10.37 5.71
C TRP A 383 -12.59 11.70 6.23
N VAL A 384 -13.38 12.40 5.42
CA VAL A 384 -13.98 13.69 5.78
C VAL A 384 -15.46 13.47 6.02
N SER A 385 -15.88 13.64 7.27
CA SER A 385 -17.28 13.64 7.65
C SER A 385 -17.67 15.02 8.18
N ALA A 386 -18.81 15.54 7.73
CA ALA A 386 -19.29 16.86 8.12
C ALA A 386 -19.44 16.95 9.64
N ARG A 387 -18.50 17.64 10.29
CA ARG A 387 -18.56 17.99 11.72
C ARG A 387 -18.76 19.50 11.85
N ASP A 388 -19.55 19.91 12.83
CA ASP A 388 -19.65 21.33 13.20
C ASP A 388 -18.39 21.76 13.97
N TYR A 389 -17.60 22.67 13.38
CA TYR A 389 -16.36 23.19 13.96
C TYR A 389 -16.56 24.52 14.67
N SER A 390 -15.69 24.82 15.64
CA SER A 390 -15.56 26.17 16.19
C SER A 390 -14.31 26.84 15.64
N GLU A 391 -14.40 28.10 15.17
CA GLU A 391 -13.24 28.86 14.70
C GLU A 391 -12.10 28.94 15.73
N SER A 392 -12.44 28.87 17.02
CA SER A 392 -11.47 28.86 18.12
C SER A 392 -10.52 27.65 18.10
N GLU A 393 -10.90 26.53 17.48
CA GLU A 393 -10.08 25.32 17.35
C GLU A 393 -8.91 25.51 16.36
N LEU A 394 -8.98 26.54 15.50
CA LEU A 394 -7.97 26.81 14.47
C LEU A 394 -7.01 27.96 14.86
N GLU A 395 -7.25 28.63 15.98
CA GLU A 395 -6.40 29.73 16.44
C GLU A 395 -5.02 29.22 16.84
N VAL A 396 -3.95 29.79 16.27
CA VAL A 396 -2.57 29.49 16.67
C VAL A 396 -2.32 30.04 18.07
N ARG A 397 -1.77 29.21 18.98
CA ARG A 397 -1.45 29.67 20.33
C ARG A 397 -0.38 30.75 20.25
N LYS A 398 -0.68 31.93 20.80
CA LYS A 398 0.27 33.06 20.87
C LYS A 398 1.42 32.72 21.82
N THR A 399 2.42 31.97 21.34
CA THR A 399 3.71 31.81 22.01
C THR A 399 4.80 32.55 21.24
N LEU A 400 5.00 33.83 21.62
CA LEU A 400 6.11 34.75 21.33
C LEU A 400 6.39 35.14 19.85
N PRO A 401 6.94 36.34 19.58
CA PRO A 401 6.67 37.09 18.36
C PRO A 401 7.51 36.56 17.17
N ALA A 402 6.86 35.93 16.21
CA ALA A 402 7.32 35.93 14.83
C ALA A 402 6.57 37.05 14.07
N PRO A 403 7.25 37.81 13.19
CA PRO A 403 6.71 39.03 12.61
C PRO A 403 5.40 38.77 11.84
N PHE A 404 4.53 39.78 11.93
CA PHE A 404 3.10 39.84 11.66
C PHE A 404 2.58 39.47 10.26
N ASP A 405 3.36 38.75 9.44
CA ASP A 405 3.05 38.46 8.02
C ASP A 405 2.49 37.05 7.76
N ARG A 406 2.14 36.28 8.80
CA ARG A 406 1.86 34.84 8.68
C ARG A 406 0.39 34.41 8.78
N TYR A 407 -0.56 35.33 8.83
CA TYR A 407 -1.98 34.98 8.99
C TYR A 407 -2.76 34.87 7.66
N LEU A 408 -2.32 35.57 6.60
CA LEU A 408 -3.10 35.70 5.37
C LEU A 408 -2.94 34.52 4.39
N THR A 409 -1.81 33.81 4.38
CA THR A 409 -1.58 32.74 3.38
C THR A 409 -2.30 31.43 3.74
N TYR A 410 -2.47 31.13 5.03
CA TYR A 410 -3.10 29.85 5.44
C TYR A 410 -4.63 29.86 5.28
N VAL A 411 -5.26 31.03 5.46
CA VAL A 411 -6.72 31.19 5.31
C VAL A 411 -7.14 31.25 3.84
N ILE A 412 -6.28 31.75 2.95
CA ILE A 412 -6.59 31.88 1.52
C ILE A 412 -6.49 30.54 0.79
N ASP A 413 -5.51 29.68 1.13
CA ASP A 413 -5.32 28.40 0.41
C ASP A 413 -6.18 27.25 0.96
N SER A 414 -6.77 27.39 2.16
CA SER A 414 -7.58 26.34 2.81
C SER A 414 -9.08 26.61 2.78
N ALA A 415 -9.51 27.70 2.15
CA ALA A 415 -10.90 28.09 2.03
C ALA A 415 -11.63 27.24 0.98
N ALA A 416 -12.46 26.29 1.43
CA ALA A 416 -13.57 25.79 0.62
C ALA A 416 -14.38 26.98 0.07
N PRO A 417 -14.95 26.90 -1.15
CA PRO A 417 -15.50 28.05 -1.88
C PRO A 417 -16.61 28.85 -1.16
N TYR A 418 -17.17 28.32 -0.08
CA TYR A 418 -18.20 28.96 0.73
C TYR A 418 -17.67 29.97 1.76
N SER A 419 -16.37 29.96 2.13
CA SER A 419 -15.84 30.91 3.13
C SER A 419 -15.37 32.23 2.54
N VAL A 420 -15.16 32.32 1.22
CA VAL A 420 -14.70 33.53 0.54
C VAL A 420 -15.74 34.66 0.62
N ILE A 421 -17.04 34.33 0.57
CA ILE A 421 -18.13 35.32 0.67
C ILE A 421 -18.21 35.88 2.10
N THR A 422 -18.04 35.04 3.12
CA THR A 422 -18.03 35.47 4.53
C THR A 422 -16.80 36.31 4.84
N LEU A 423 -15.64 35.96 4.28
CA LEU A 423 -14.40 36.74 4.40
C LEU A 423 -14.52 38.11 3.71
N MET A 424 -15.15 38.17 2.54
CA MET A 424 -15.42 39.44 1.82
C MET A 424 -16.39 40.34 2.61
N LEU A 425 -17.43 39.77 3.24
CA LEU A 425 -18.37 40.53 4.08
C LEU A 425 -17.70 41.08 5.35
N HIS A 426 -16.78 40.32 5.97
CA HIS A 426 -16.01 40.80 7.11
C HIS A 426 -14.99 41.87 6.73
N LEU A 427 -14.31 41.74 5.60
CA LEU A 427 -13.40 42.76 5.09
C LEU A 427 -14.15 44.05 4.70
N TRP A 428 -15.35 43.94 4.13
CA TRP A 428 -16.19 45.11 3.81
C TRP A 428 -16.75 45.81 5.06
N SER A 429 -17.07 45.05 6.12
CA SER A 429 -17.45 45.59 7.43
C SER A 429 -16.30 46.33 8.13
N LEU A 430 -15.05 45.86 7.96
CA LEU A 430 -13.87 46.51 8.54
C LEU A 430 -13.48 47.78 7.78
N GLN A 431 -13.68 47.83 6.46
CA GLN A 431 -13.37 48.99 5.62
C GLN A 431 -14.38 50.14 5.78
N THR A 432 -15.60 49.84 6.23
CA THR A 432 -16.66 50.83 6.50
C THR A 432 -16.62 51.40 7.93
N SER A 433 -15.82 50.80 8.83
CA SER A 433 -15.79 51.16 10.25
C SER A 433 -14.64 52.09 10.66
N TYR A 434 -13.75 52.48 9.73
CA TYR A 434 -12.70 53.47 9.98
C TYR A 434 -12.82 54.66 9.03
N PRO A 435 -13.43 55.79 9.44
CA PRO A 435 -13.22 57.05 8.75
C PRO A 435 -11.78 57.52 9.03
N LYS A 436 -11.09 57.84 7.92
CA LYS A 436 -9.75 58.41 7.80
C LYS A 436 -9.23 59.16 9.04
N LEU A 437 -8.03 58.79 9.47
CA LEU A 437 -6.96 59.72 9.87
C LEU A 437 -5.60 59.09 9.59
#